data_AF-A0A1E7IQ22-F1
#
_entry.id   AF-A0A1E7IQ22-F1
#
_cell.length_a   1.000
_cell.length_b   1.000
_cell.length_c   1.000
_cell.angle_alpha   90.00
_cell.angle_beta   90.00
_cell.angle_gamma   90.00
#
_symmetry.space_group_name_H-M   'P 1'
#
loop_
_entity.id
_entity.type
_entity.pdbx_description
1 polymer ?
#
loop_
_entity_poly.entity_id
_entity_poly.type
_entity_poly.pdbx_seq_one_letter_code
_entity_poly.pdbx_strand_id
1 'polypeptide(L)'
;MSSIFHFLRRRAETLGSEASEPAIDDLMQALLTALGISIDNTNSNDPYRIEKWPSDLPIPSVSVTSVTERALAVGNRRGTECRGSFAVVDLKGGRLDAMIRFQFLGDPPDVVDAAVGELHRRLLAAKNFLWKKGILRFAAEETSMLEYIPSLYPWRRIWRKTADYRVLYEFHYYDTDGAESLIARIPIDIDGESTIVTDEMTRWDNQAAPKLEVHGGTHKAFNIGALDILAFLPDGWDGNEVTMFVSVGDAIRVSTFSSVREFLEAFELEAEHEGGDEMRFKTVELGGNLYLSGRLVFPNEYFPDPIIIKGVNDVFRISYADERFLGENGNEIEFIVYMKVIN
;
A
#
# COMPACT_ATOMS: atom_id res chain seq x y z
N MET A 1 -9.43 19.28 20.42
CA MET A 1 -8.79 18.43 19.40
C MET A 1 -7.29 18.66 19.22
N SER A 2 -6.68 19.79 19.63
CA SER A 2 -5.29 20.13 19.23
C SER A 2 -4.17 19.92 20.29
N SER A 3 -4.48 19.71 21.57
CA SER A 3 -3.45 19.80 22.63
C SER A 3 -2.68 18.51 22.98
N ILE A 4 -3.12 17.33 22.54
CA ILE A 4 -2.43 16.05 22.87
C ILE A 4 -1.30 15.74 21.88
N PHE A 5 -1.38 16.23 20.63
CA PHE A 5 -0.45 15.89 19.56
C PHE A 5 0.76 16.83 19.44
N HIS A 6 0.69 18.06 19.97
CA HIS A 6 1.72 19.09 19.68
C HIS A 6 3.11 18.79 20.27
N PHE A 7 3.23 17.88 21.25
CA PHE A 7 4.52 17.55 21.87
C PHE A 7 5.23 16.34 21.22
N LEU A 8 4.52 15.52 20.43
CA LEU A 8 5.09 14.33 19.78
C LEU A 8 5.86 14.68 18.50
N ARG A 9 5.45 15.74 17.81
CA ARG A 9 5.99 16.14 16.49
C ARG A 9 7.47 16.57 16.51
N ARG A 10 7.95 17.18 17.60
CA ARG A 10 9.30 17.78 17.65
C ARG A 10 10.45 16.81 17.95
N ARG A 11 10.17 15.54 18.23
CA ARG A 11 11.21 14.56 18.66
C ARG A 11 11.32 13.33 17.75
N ALA A 12 10.32 13.08 16.90
CA ALA A 12 10.42 12.08 15.82
C ALA A 12 11.35 12.54 14.69
N GLU A 13 11.42 13.86 14.43
CA GLU A 13 12.31 14.50 13.43
C GLU A 13 13.81 14.25 13.67
N THR A 14 14.21 13.74 14.84
CA THR A 14 15.63 13.54 15.18
C THR A 14 16.11 12.10 15.08
N LEU A 15 15.24 11.11 14.81
CA LEU A 15 15.57 9.69 15.07
C LEU A 15 15.06 8.61 14.10
N GLY A 16 14.37 8.91 12.99
CA GLY A 16 13.80 7.83 12.15
C GLY A 16 13.52 8.18 10.70
N SER A 17 13.38 7.14 9.87
CA SER A 17 13.03 7.25 8.43
C SER A 17 11.60 7.79 8.25
N GLU A 18 11.27 8.36 7.07
CA GLU A 18 9.91 8.88 6.75
C GLU A 18 8.78 7.86 7.02
N ALA A 19 9.08 6.56 6.94
CA ALA A 19 8.11 5.48 7.21
C ALA A 19 7.78 5.27 8.71
N SER A 20 8.58 5.82 9.62
CA SER A 20 8.46 5.58 11.07
C SER A 20 7.45 6.50 11.77
N GLU A 21 7.25 7.72 11.26
CA GLU A 21 6.30 8.69 11.82
C GLU A 21 4.84 8.18 11.78
N PRO A 22 4.29 7.72 10.63
CA PRO A 22 2.94 7.17 10.60
C PRO A 22 2.81 5.88 11.43
N ALA A 23 3.90 5.11 11.58
CA ALA A 23 3.93 3.91 12.41
C ALA A 23 3.83 4.21 13.92
N ILE A 24 4.40 5.33 14.38
CA ILE A 24 4.24 5.79 15.77
C ILE A 24 2.79 6.19 16.02
N ASP A 25 2.16 6.88 15.08
CA ASP A 25 0.74 7.28 15.20
C ASP A 25 -0.18 6.05 15.22
N ASP A 26 0.03 5.05 14.35
CA ASP A 26 -0.75 3.81 14.39
C ASP A 26 -0.55 3.03 15.69
N LEU A 27 0.70 2.95 16.19
CA LEU A 27 0.99 2.37 17.51
C LEU A 27 0.19 3.06 18.63
N MET A 28 0.21 4.40 18.66
CA MET A 28 -0.51 5.17 19.67
C MET A 28 -2.02 4.99 19.55
N GLN A 29 -2.55 4.95 18.32
CA GLN A 29 -3.96 4.72 18.07
C GLN A 29 -4.39 3.31 18.50
N ALA A 30 -3.58 2.29 18.22
CA ALA A 30 -3.83 0.92 18.67
C ALA A 30 -3.91 0.82 20.19
N LEU A 31 -3.01 1.52 20.91
CA LEU A 31 -3.01 1.55 22.38
C LEU A 31 -4.22 2.29 22.94
N LEU A 32 -4.55 3.46 22.40
CA LEU A 32 -5.73 4.22 22.84
C LEU A 32 -7.03 3.43 22.62
N THR A 33 -7.14 2.76 21.47
CA THR A 33 -8.27 1.89 21.14
C THR A 33 -8.37 0.72 22.12
N ALA A 34 -7.24 0.07 22.42
CA ALA A 34 -7.21 -1.06 23.37
C ALA A 34 -7.59 -0.66 24.80
N LEU A 35 -7.33 0.59 25.18
CA LEU A 35 -7.68 1.12 26.50
C LEU A 35 -9.15 1.56 26.59
N GLY A 36 -9.89 1.54 25.48
CA GLY A 36 -11.24 2.12 25.40
C GLY A 36 -11.22 3.62 25.64
N ILE A 37 -10.08 4.28 25.39
CA ILE A 37 -9.96 5.73 25.50
C ILE A 37 -10.32 6.27 24.12
N SER A 38 -11.62 6.47 23.90
CA SER A 38 -12.10 7.22 22.76
C SER A 38 -11.53 8.65 22.83
N ILE A 39 -10.87 9.09 21.75
CA ILE A 39 -10.45 10.49 21.58
C ILE A 39 -11.69 11.41 21.45
N ASP A 40 -12.83 10.83 21.07
CA ASP A 40 -14.13 11.49 21.07
C ASP A 40 -14.79 11.37 22.44
N ASN A 41 -14.68 12.46 23.21
CA ASN A 41 -15.35 12.66 24.51
C ASN A 41 -16.90 12.74 24.42
N THR A 42 -17.50 12.46 23.26
CA THR A 42 -18.92 12.73 22.96
C THR A 42 -19.84 11.53 23.11
N ASN A 43 -19.32 10.29 23.13
CA ASN A 43 -20.17 9.11 23.19
C ASN A 43 -20.35 8.61 24.63
N SER A 44 -21.55 8.78 25.20
CA SER A 44 -21.86 8.49 26.60
C SER A 44 -22.03 7.00 26.94
N ASN A 45 -22.00 6.11 25.93
CA ASN A 45 -22.35 4.69 26.08
C ASN A 45 -21.16 3.72 25.99
N ASP A 46 -19.92 4.20 26.12
CA ASP A 46 -18.74 3.31 26.08
C ASP A 46 -18.57 2.55 27.41
N PRO A 47 -18.74 1.21 27.45
CA PRO A 47 -18.59 0.40 28.66
C PRO A 47 -17.13 0.33 29.15
N TYR A 48 -16.17 0.86 28.39
CA TYR A 48 -14.76 0.92 28.74
C TYR A 48 -14.30 2.30 29.18
N ARG A 49 -15.21 3.27 29.40
CA ARG A 49 -14.80 4.59 29.92
C ARG A 49 -14.11 4.45 31.28
N ILE A 50 -12.97 5.11 31.49
CA ILE A 50 -12.44 5.29 32.85
C ILE A 50 -13.48 6.16 33.56
N GLU A 51 -14.30 5.54 34.42
CA GLU A 51 -15.44 6.20 35.04
C GLU A 51 -14.99 7.47 35.77
N LYS A 52 -15.39 8.60 35.20
CA LYS A 52 -15.41 9.94 35.78
C LYS A 52 -14.08 10.41 36.40
N TRP A 53 -13.09 10.66 35.54
CA TRP A 53 -11.97 11.53 35.91
C TRP A 53 -12.51 12.92 36.32
N PRO A 54 -12.04 13.52 37.43
CA PRO A 54 -12.46 14.86 37.81
C PRO A 54 -12.16 15.85 36.69
N SER A 55 -13.15 16.63 36.26
CA SER A 55 -13.02 17.56 35.12
C SER A 55 -12.04 18.71 35.37
N ASP A 56 -11.61 18.90 36.62
CA ASP A 56 -10.68 19.92 37.07
C ASP A 56 -9.21 19.44 37.10
N LEU A 57 -8.96 18.14 36.89
CA LEU A 57 -7.62 17.55 36.84
C LEU A 57 -7.13 17.37 35.40
N PRO A 58 -5.80 17.42 35.17
CA PRO A 58 -5.25 17.06 33.87
C PRO A 58 -5.65 15.62 33.51
N ILE A 59 -6.04 15.43 32.27
CA ILE A 59 -6.39 14.11 31.72
C ILE A 59 -5.13 13.22 31.79
N PRO A 60 -5.25 11.92 32.13
CA PRO A 60 -4.14 10.99 32.01
C PRO A 60 -3.50 11.09 30.62
N SER A 61 -2.18 11.15 30.57
CA SER A 61 -1.45 11.30 29.32
C SER A 61 -0.65 10.05 29.01
N VAL A 62 -0.59 9.69 27.74
CA VAL A 62 0.30 8.66 27.20
C VAL A 62 1.35 9.36 26.33
N SER A 63 2.61 8.95 26.47
CA SER A 63 3.72 9.54 25.71
C SER A 63 4.75 8.47 25.37
N VAL A 64 5.42 8.63 24.23
CA VAL A 64 6.54 7.78 23.84
C VAL A 64 7.83 8.44 24.33
N THR A 65 8.58 7.75 25.21
CA THR A 65 9.79 8.30 25.83
C THR A 65 11.06 7.97 25.06
N SER A 66 11.08 6.83 24.38
CA SER A 66 12.15 6.44 23.46
C SER A 66 11.60 5.53 22.36
N VAL A 67 12.16 5.64 21.16
CA VAL A 67 11.88 4.73 20.04
C VAL A 67 13.22 4.28 19.47
N THR A 68 13.33 3.00 19.15
CA THR A 68 14.43 2.45 18.37
C THR A 68 13.87 1.60 17.25
N GLU A 69 14.17 2.00 16.01
CA GLU A 69 13.83 1.20 14.84
C GLU A 69 14.67 -0.09 14.80
N ARG A 70 14.03 -1.16 14.38
CA ARG A 70 14.65 -2.46 14.15
C ARG A 70 14.20 -2.98 12.80
N ALA A 71 15.14 -3.57 12.08
CA ALA A 71 14.83 -4.18 10.80
C ALA A 71 13.88 -5.36 10.97
N LEU A 72 12.91 -5.48 10.07
CA LEU A 72 12.02 -6.65 10.01
C LEU A 72 12.79 -7.88 9.50
N ALA A 73 13.57 -7.67 8.45
CA ALA A 73 14.40 -8.65 7.76
C ALA A 73 15.56 -7.93 7.06
N VAL A 74 16.35 -8.64 6.24
CA VAL A 74 17.40 -8.04 5.42
C VAL A 74 16.77 -6.97 4.52
N GLY A 75 17.25 -5.73 4.63
CA GLY A 75 16.73 -4.59 3.85
C GLY A 75 15.27 -4.25 4.12
N ASN A 76 14.72 -4.59 5.30
CA ASN A 76 13.31 -4.35 5.65
C ASN A 76 12.28 -5.03 4.74
N ARG A 77 12.71 -6.02 3.96
CA ARG A 77 11.88 -6.68 2.96
C ARG A 77 11.19 -7.92 3.53
N ARG A 78 9.85 -7.92 3.52
CA ARG A 78 9.01 -9.06 3.87
C ARG A 78 8.80 -9.99 2.68
N GLY A 79 8.72 -9.43 1.48
CA GLY A 79 8.50 -10.18 0.26
C GLY A 79 8.17 -9.28 -0.92
N THR A 80 7.56 -9.88 -1.92
CA THR A 80 7.03 -9.20 -3.10
C THR A 80 5.62 -9.68 -3.33
N GLU A 81 4.74 -8.77 -3.70
CA GLU A 81 3.38 -9.09 -4.12
C GLU A 81 3.24 -8.68 -5.59
N CYS A 82 2.79 -9.61 -6.43
CA CYS A 82 2.32 -9.24 -7.77
C CYS A 82 0.89 -8.69 -7.65
N ARG A 83 0.73 -7.40 -7.91
CA ARG A 83 -0.57 -6.75 -8.09
C ARG A 83 -0.93 -6.78 -9.57
N GLY A 84 -1.90 -7.64 -9.89
CA GLY A 84 -2.29 -7.94 -11.26
C GLY A 84 -1.17 -8.64 -12.03
N SER A 85 -1.14 -8.43 -13.34
CA SER A 85 -0.20 -9.05 -14.28
C SER A 85 1.18 -8.38 -14.38
N PHE A 86 1.35 -7.16 -13.84
CA PHE A 86 2.54 -6.33 -14.08
C PHE A 86 3.27 -5.80 -12.85
N ALA A 87 2.54 -5.35 -11.83
CA ALA A 87 3.15 -4.56 -10.77
C ALA A 87 3.68 -5.47 -9.66
N VAL A 88 5.00 -5.60 -9.55
CA VAL A 88 5.61 -6.22 -8.37
C VAL A 88 5.82 -5.12 -7.33
N VAL A 89 5.04 -5.17 -6.25
CA VAL A 89 5.20 -4.27 -5.12
C VAL A 89 6.08 -4.94 -4.09
N ASP A 90 7.11 -4.23 -3.63
CA ASP A 90 7.91 -4.68 -2.51
C ASP A 90 7.10 -4.55 -1.22
N LEU A 91 6.87 -5.68 -0.56
CA LEU A 91 6.30 -5.70 0.77
C LEU A 91 7.43 -5.38 1.74
N LYS A 92 7.42 -4.19 2.32
CA LYS A 92 8.38 -3.77 3.33
C LYS A 92 7.72 -3.63 4.70
N GLY A 93 8.56 -3.50 5.71
CA GLY A 93 8.10 -3.28 7.07
C GLY A 93 9.25 -3.02 8.02
N GLY A 94 8.89 -2.59 9.22
CA GLY A 94 9.83 -2.31 10.28
C GLY A 94 9.29 -2.75 11.62
N ARG A 95 10.16 -2.69 12.63
CA ARG A 95 9.78 -2.88 14.02
C ARG A 95 10.20 -1.66 14.83
N LEU A 96 9.32 -1.21 15.71
CA LEU A 96 9.59 -0.18 16.70
C LEU A 96 9.76 -0.84 18.07
N ASP A 97 10.94 -0.74 18.67
CA ASP A 97 11.15 -1.02 20.10
C ASP A 97 10.99 0.32 20.83
N ALA A 98 9.80 0.54 21.38
CA ALA A 98 9.38 1.79 21.99
C ALA A 98 9.20 1.65 23.50
N MET A 99 9.48 2.73 24.22
CA MET A 99 9.13 2.88 25.63
C MET A 99 7.96 3.87 25.73
N ILE A 100 6.89 3.44 26.37
CA ILE A 100 5.63 4.18 26.47
C ILE A 100 5.37 4.48 27.93
N ARG A 101 5.25 5.76 28.25
CA ARG A 101 4.96 6.26 29.59
C ARG A 101 3.52 6.72 29.67
N PHE A 102 2.77 6.06 30.55
CA PHE A 102 1.49 6.53 31.03
C PHE A 102 1.69 7.37 32.29
N GLN A 103 1.01 8.50 32.37
CA GLN A 103 1.06 9.39 33.51
C GLN A 103 -0.35 9.65 34.02
N PHE A 104 -0.53 9.43 35.33
CA PHE A 104 -1.78 9.62 36.05
C PHE A 104 -1.61 10.70 37.11
N LEU A 105 -2.62 11.57 37.23
CA LEU A 105 -2.69 12.59 38.28
C LEU A 105 -4.03 12.52 39.01
N GLY A 106 -4.04 12.41 40.33
CA GLY A 106 -5.29 12.22 41.07
C GLY A 106 -5.21 12.70 42.50
N ASP A 107 -6.39 12.78 43.10
CA ASP A 107 -6.59 13.07 44.52
C ASP A 107 -7.94 12.45 44.91
N PRO A 108 -7.99 11.52 45.87
CA PRO A 108 -6.92 11.08 46.80
C PRO A 108 -5.89 10.10 46.19
N PRO A 109 -4.74 9.81 46.87
CA PRO A 109 -3.63 9.01 46.33
C PRO A 109 -4.03 7.60 45.87
N ASP A 110 -4.98 6.97 46.56
CA ASP A 110 -5.55 5.67 46.25
C ASP A 110 -6.26 5.62 44.90
N VAL A 111 -6.80 6.75 44.42
CA VAL A 111 -7.39 6.85 43.07
C VAL A 111 -6.32 6.69 41.99
N VAL A 112 -5.12 7.23 42.22
CA VAL A 112 -4.01 7.12 41.27
C VAL A 112 -3.50 5.69 41.21
N ASP A 113 -3.37 5.04 42.37
CA ASP A 113 -2.97 3.63 42.44
C ASP A 113 -4.00 2.71 41.78
N ALA A 114 -5.29 2.94 42.04
CA ALA A 114 -6.38 2.21 41.38
C ALA A 114 -6.36 2.40 39.86
N ALA A 115 -6.10 3.62 39.38
CA ALA A 115 -6.01 3.90 37.94
C ALA A 115 -4.85 3.17 37.25
N VAL A 116 -3.68 3.08 37.90
CA VAL A 116 -2.55 2.31 37.38
C VAL A 116 -2.85 0.80 37.38
N GLY A 117 -3.51 0.30 38.43
CA GLY A 117 -3.96 -1.10 38.49
C GLY A 117 -4.98 -1.42 37.38
N GLU A 118 -5.91 -0.51 37.13
CA GLU A 118 -6.91 -0.63 36.07
C GLU A 118 -6.27 -0.58 34.67
N LEU A 119 -5.29 0.31 34.46
CA LEU A 119 -4.48 0.33 33.23
C LEU A 119 -3.87 -1.05 32.96
N HIS A 120 -3.22 -1.63 33.97
CA HIS A 120 -2.58 -2.94 33.84
C HIS A 120 -3.59 -4.03 33.49
N ARG A 121 -4.73 -4.05 34.17
CA ARG A 121 -5.82 -5.00 33.91
C ARG A 121 -6.35 -4.90 32.49
N ARG A 122 -6.58 -3.69 31.98
CA ARG A 122 -7.07 -3.44 30.62
C ARG A 122 -6.07 -3.87 29.56
N LEU A 123 -4.80 -3.53 29.73
CA LEU A 123 -3.75 -3.91 28.79
C LEU A 123 -3.59 -5.44 28.72
N LEU A 124 -3.66 -6.13 29.86
CA LEU A 124 -3.67 -7.59 29.90
C LEU A 124 -4.90 -8.19 29.20
N ALA A 125 -6.09 -7.63 29.44
CA ALA A 125 -7.32 -8.08 28.78
C ALA A 125 -7.29 -7.84 27.27
N ALA A 126 -6.65 -6.74 26.82
CA ALA A 126 -6.52 -6.37 25.43
C ALA A 126 -5.34 -7.05 24.70
N LYS A 127 -4.59 -7.94 25.35
CA LYS A 127 -3.39 -8.58 24.77
C LYS A 127 -3.61 -9.14 23.36
N ASN A 128 -4.70 -9.89 23.15
CA ASN A 128 -4.99 -10.49 21.85
C ASN A 128 -5.33 -9.44 20.78
N PHE A 129 -5.99 -8.35 21.18
CA PHE A 129 -6.30 -7.23 20.30
C PHE A 129 -5.01 -6.49 19.90
N LEU A 130 -4.15 -6.17 20.88
CA LEU A 130 -2.85 -5.53 20.67
C LEU A 130 -1.96 -6.37 19.74
N TRP A 131 -1.97 -7.70 19.89
CA TRP A 131 -1.20 -8.60 19.04
C TRP A 131 -1.71 -8.60 17.59
N LYS A 132 -3.03 -8.60 17.38
CA LYS A 132 -3.63 -8.45 16.04
C LYS A 132 -3.33 -7.09 15.40
N LYS A 133 -3.09 -6.06 16.23
CA LYS A 133 -2.68 -4.73 15.78
C LYS A 133 -1.17 -4.61 15.56
N GLY A 134 -0.38 -5.69 15.65
CA GLY A 134 1.05 -5.68 15.36
C GLY A 134 1.95 -5.48 16.59
N ILE A 135 1.40 -5.37 17.81
CA ILE A 135 2.21 -5.30 19.04
C ILE A 135 2.65 -6.70 19.45
N LEU A 136 3.87 -7.07 19.08
CA LEU A 136 4.46 -8.40 19.30
C LEU A 136 4.91 -8.63 20.74
N ARG A 137 5.37 -7.57 21.42
CA ARG A 137 5.78 -7.62 22.82
C ARG A 137 5.22 -6.42 23.56
N PHE A 138 4.69 -6.67 24.74
CA PHE A 138 4.21 -5.64 25.64
C PHE A 138 4.57 -6.05 27.07
N ALA A 139 5.48 -5.30 27.70
CA ALA A 139 6.00 -5.62 29.03
C ALA A 139 6.00 -4.36 29.90
N ALA A 140 5.53 -4.48 31.14
CA ALA A 140 5.74 -3.43 32.14
C ALA A 140 7.22 -3.41 32.53
N GLU A 141 7.83 -2.24 32.55
CA GLU A 141 9.24 -2.05 32.92
C GLU A 141 9.34 -1.39 34.30
N GLU A 142 8.71 -0.22 34.45
CA GLU A 142 8.80 0.56 35.67
C GLU A 142 7.45 1.15 36.04
N THR A 143 7.18 1.27 37.33
CA THR A 143 6.08 2.07 37.84
C THR A 143 6.65 2.96 38.93
N SER A 144 6.49 4.28 38.79
CA SER A 144 7.05 5.21 39.75
C SER A 144 6.41 5.05 41.12
N MET A 145 7.13 5.47 42.15
CA MET A 145 6.49 5.75 43.43
C MET A 145 5.51 6.92 43.27
N LEU A 146 4.52 6.97 44.17
CA LEU A 146 3.55 8.03 44.20
C LEU A 146 4.20 9.33 44.66
N GLU A 147 4.04 10.40 43.90
CA GLU A 147 4.69 11.68 44.14
C GLU A 147 3.66 12.78 44.37
N TYR A 148 3.79 13.53 45.47
CA TYR A 148 2.96 14.70 45.72
C TYR A 148 3.49 15.90 44.92
N ILE A 149 2.62 16.55 44.14
CA ILE A 149 2.95 17.73 43.34
C ILE A 149 2.27 18.98 43.92
N PRO A 150 2.94 19.72 44.81
CA PRO A 150 2.35 20.92 45.44
C PRO A 150 2.19 22.10 44.46
N SER A 151 2.93 22.12 43.35
CA SER A 151 2.98 23.27 42.43
C SER A 151 1.80 23.35 41.45
N LEU A 152 1.10 22.24 41.20
CA LEU A 152 0.06 22.19 40.16
C LEU A 152 -1.28 22.79 40.64
N TYR A 153 -1.65 22.55 41.91
CA TYR A 153 -2.87 23.09 42.52
C TYR A 153 -2.62 23.41 44.01
N PRO A 154 -2.36 24.68 44.38
CA PRO A 154 -2.02 25.08 45.75
C PRO A 154 -3.09 24.73 46.81
N TRP A 155 -4.34 24.59 46.37
CA TRP A 155 -5.50 24.32 47.24
C TRP A 155 -5.88 22.83 47.32
N ARG A 156 -5.17 21.94 46.62
CA ARG A 156 -5.52 20.52 46.51
C ARG A 156 -4.28 19.61 46.55
N ARG A 157 -4.40 18.42 47.12
CA ARG A 157 -3.26 17.49 47.22
C ARG A 157 -3.21 16.58 46.00
N ILE A 158 -2.54 17.00 44.93
CA ILE A 158 -2.42 16.19 43.72
C ILE A 158 -1.24 15.24 43.78
N TRP A 159 -1.52 13.98 43.48
CA TRP A 159 -0.55 12.91 43.40
C TRP A 159 -0.32 12.51 41.96
N ARG A 160 0.93 12.19 41.61
CA ARG A 160 1.33 11.68 40.30
C ARG A 160 1.91 10.29 40.44
N LYS A 161 1.59 9.44 39.45
CA LYS A 161 2.26 8.17 39.23
C LYS A 161 2.46 7.95 37.74
N THR A 162 3.60 7.36 37.37
CA THR A 162 3.87 6.95 35.99
C THR A 162 4.00 5.44 35.89
N ALA A 163 3.61 4.89 34.75
CA ALA A 163 3.79 3.48 34.42
C ALA A 163 4.40 3.38 33.03
N ASP A 164 5.57 2.77 32.95
CA ASP A 164 6.39 2.64 31.75
C ASP A 164 6.29 1.22 31.21
N TYR A 165 6.01 1.12 29.91
CA TYR A 165 5.85 -0.13 29.18
C TYR A 165 6.78 -0.16 27.98
N ARG A 166 7.51 -1.27 27.84
CA ARG A 166 8.29 -1.55 26.65
C ARG A 166 7.45 -2.32 25.64
N VAL A 167 7.41 -1.80 24.42
CA VAL A 167 6.58 -2.28 23.34
C VAL A 167 7.44 -2.61 22.13
N LEU A 168 7.25 -3.80 21.57
CA LEU A 168 7.76 -4.14 20.25
C LEU A 168 6.59 -4.17 19.28
N TYR A 169 6.54 -3.21 18.38
CA TYR A 169 5.47 -3.05 17.40
C TYR A 169 6.01 -3.30 15.99
N GLU A 170 5.32 -4.11 15.20
CA GLU A 170 5.64 -4.39 13.81
C GLU A 170 4.64 -3.71 12.89
N PHE A 171 5.16 -2.92 11.95
CA PHE A 171 4.38 -2.22 10.94
C PHE A 171 4.79 -2.66 9.54
N HIS A 172 3.83 -2.65 8.62
CA HIS A 172 4.04 -3.02 7.22
C HIS A 172 3.68 -1.84 6.34
N TYR A 173 4.43 -1.64 5.27
CA TYR A 173 4.14 -0.63 4.26
C TYR A 173 4.50 -1.17 2.88
N TYR A 174 3.84 -0.62 1.88
CA TYR A 174 4.14 -0.89 0.48
C TYR A 174 5.16 0.14 0.02
N ASP A 175 6.23 -0.33 -0.62
CA ASP A 175 7.23 0.55 -1.21
C ASP A 175 7.23 0.34 -2.72
N THR A 176 6.95 1.43 -3.44
CA THR A 176 6.99 1.50 -4.91
C THR A 176 8.32 2.03 -5.43
N ASP A 177 9.15 2.65 -4.58
CA ASP A 177 10.41 3.30 -4.96
C ASP A 177 11.52 2.26 -5.14
N GLY A 178 11.46 1.16 -4.37
CA GLY A 178 12.32 -0.01 -4.55
C GLY A 178 12.06 -0.79 -5.83
N ALA A 179 11.00 -0.47 -6.58
CA ALA A 179 10.85 -0.90 -7.96
C ALA A 179 11.78 -0.07 -8.85
N GLU A 180 13.10 -0.14 -8.61
CA GLU A 180 14.18 0.42 -9.45
C GLU A 180 14.14 -0.11 -10.90
N SER A 181 13.16 -0.95 -11.19
CA SER A 181 12.71 -1.21 -12.51
C SER A 181 11.28 -1.71 -12.43
N LEU A 182 10.38 -1.05 -13.12
CA LEU A 182 9.26 -1.72 -13.79
C LEU A 182 9.81 -2.65 -14.90
N ILE A 183 10.94 -3.35 -14.66
CA ILE A 183 11.22 -4.62 -15.28
C ILE A 183 10.21 -5.54 -14.61
N ALA A 184 9.07 -5.72 -15.26
CA ALA A 184 8.22 -6.85 -14.99
C ALA A 184 9.13 -8.09 -15.12
N ARG A 185 9.61 -8.62 -13.98
CA ARG A 185 10.31 -9.90 -13.95
C ARG A 185 9.24 -10.94 -14.20
N ILE A 186 9.12 -11.36 -15.44
CA ILE A 186 8.13 -12.35 -15.87
C ILE A 186 8.78 -13.73 -15.71
N PRO A 187 8.42 -14.54 -14.71
CA PRO A 187 8.71 -15.95 -14.73
C PRO A 187 7.85 -16.59 -15.83
N ILE A 188 8.51 -17.17 -16.84
CA ILE A 188 7.85 -18.07 -17.79
C ILE A 188 8.30 -19.47 -17.42
N ASP A 189 7.35 -20.37 -17.19
CA ASP A 189 7.61 -21.79 -17.04
C ASP A 189 7.53 -22.44 -18.42
N ILE A 190 8.68 -22.88 -18.93
CA ILE A 190 8.77 -23.73 -20.11
C ILE A 190 9.68 -24.89 -19.71
N ASP A 191 9.07 -26.05 -19.46
CA ASP A 191 9.76 -27.33 -19.23
C ASP A 191 10.87 -27.29 -18.14
N GLY A 192 10.69 -26.50 -17.07
CA GLY A 192 11.61 -26.49 -15.93
C GLY A 192 12.91 -25.69 -16.11
N GLU A 193 13.08 -24.93 -17.19
CA GLU A 193 14.19 -23.98 -17.35
C GLU A 193 13.68 -22.57 -17.73
N SER A 194 14.00 -21.58 -16.89
CA SER A 194 13.58 -20.19 -17.07
C SER A 194 14.32 -19.53 -18.24
N THR A 195 13.62 -19.25 -19.35
CA THR A 195 14.12 -18.36 -20.42
C THR A 195 13.45 -17.00 -20.30
N ILE A 196 14.26 -15.95 -20.36
CA ILE A 196 13.85 -14.56 -20.24
C ILE A 196 13.38 -14.06 -21.62
N VAL A 197 12.07 -13.87 -21.82
CA VAL A 197 11.59 -13.00 -22.90
C VAL A 197 11.64 -11.58 -22.35
N THR A 198 12.69 -10.86 -22.72
CA THR A 198 12.81 -9.42 -22.51
C THR A 198 12.25 -8.78 -23.77
N ASP A 199 11.06 -8.21 -23.67
CA ASP A 199 10.70 -7.13 -24.59
C ASP A 199 10.53 -5.86 -23.77
N GLU A 200 10.85 -4.72 -24.38
CA GLU A 200 10.86 -3.44 -23.70
C GLU A 200 9.43 -3.02 -23.38
N MET A 201 9.19 -2.84 -22.09
CA MET A 201 7.94 -2.28 -21.63
C MET A 201 7.84 -0.83 -22.16
N THR A 202 6.94 -0.62 -23.11
CA THR A 202 6.90 0.61 -23.90
C THR A 202 5.84 1.55 -23.36
N ARG A 203 6.25 2.73 -22.88
CA ARG A 203 5.36 3.81 -22.43
C ARG A 203 4.79 4.55 -23.66
N TRP A 204 3.49 4.43 -23.93
CA TRP A 204 2.84 4.93 -25.16
C TRP A 204 2.44 6.41 -25.17
N ASP A 205 2.74 7.17 -24.11
CA ASP A 205 2.62 8.63 -24.10
C ASP A 205 3.86 9.35 -24.65
N ASN A 206 4.95 8.63 -24.90
CA ASN A 206 6.13 9.19 -25.54
C ASN A 206 5.99 9.10 -27.07
N GLN A 207 6.17 10.23 -27.77
CA GLN A 207 6.14 10.33 -29.24
C GLN A 207 7.11 9.38 -29.95
N ALA A 208 8.16 8.93 -29.25
CA ALA A 208 9.15 7.97 -29.74
C ALA A 208 8.91 6.54 -29.26
N ALA A 209 7.75 6.25 -28.66
CA ALA A 209 7.41 4.92 -28.15
C ALA A 209 7.53 3.88 -29.26
N PRO A 210 8.46 2.91 -29.15
CA PRO A 210 8.56 1.85 -30.13
C PRO A 210 7.26 1.06 -30.24
N LYS A 211 7.01 0.51 -31.42
CA LYS A 211 5.90 -0.44 -31.61
C LYS A 211 6.18 -1.66 -30.75
N LEU A 212 5.14 -2.20 -30.12
CA LEU A 212 5.25 -3.52 -29.51
C LEU A 212 5.26 -4.53 -30.67
N GLU A 213 6.40 -5.16 -30.94
CA GLU A 213 6.57 -6.11 -32.03
C GLU A 213 7.23 -7.41 -31.53
N VAL A 214 6.49 -8.51 -31.59
CA VAL A 214 7.04 -9.84 -31.34
C VAL A 214 7.37 -10.50 -32.67
N HIS A 215 8.65 -10.82 -32.86
CA HIS A 215 9.18 -11.49 -34.05
C HIS A 215 9.50 -12.96 -33.76
N GLY A 216 9.31 -13.82 -34.76
CA GLY A 216 9.68 -15.23 -34.65
C GLY A 216 11.18 -15.47 -34.66
N GLY A 217 11.65 -16.38 -33.79
CA GLY A 217 13.02 -16.89 -33.82
C GLY A 217 13.18 -18.10 -34.75
N THR A 218 14.41 -18.46 -35.09
CA THR A 218 14.73 -19.58 -36.01
C THR A 218 14.52 -20.98 -35.42
N HIS A 219 14.26 -21.12 -34.11
CA HIS A 219 14.40 -22.42 -33.42
C HIS A 219 13.20 -22.90 -32.61
N LYS A 220 12.17 -22.09 -32.35
CA LYS A 220 10.98 -22.56 -31.62
C LYS A 220 9.74 -21.76 -32.04
N ALA A 221 8.62 -22.46 -32.20
CA ALA A 221 7.31 -21.83 -32.34
C ALA A 221 6.88 -21.22 -31.01
N PHE A 222 6.37 -20.00 -31.04
CA PHE A 222 5.84 -19.28 -29.89
C PHE A 222 4.32 -19.13 -30.06
N ASN A 223 3.55 -19.52 -29.06
CA ASN A 223 2.14 -19.21 -29.00
C ASN A 223 1.98 -17.83 -28.32
N ILE A 224 1.01 -17.05 -28.77
CA ILE A 224 0.56 -15.83 -28.11
C ILE A 224 -0.83 -16.14 -27.58
N GLY A 225 -0.89 -16.55 -26.32
CA GLY A 225 -2.10 -16.95 -25.60
C GLY A 225 -2.85 -15.77 -24.97
N ALA A 226 -2.19 -14.66 -24.64
CA ALA A 226 -2.87 -13.45 -24.16
C ALA A 226 -2.05 -12.17 -24.31
N LEU A 227 -2.71 -11.03 -24.23
CA LEU A 227 -2.14 -9.73 -23.86
C LEU A 227 -2.59 -9.35 -22.46
N ASP A 228 -1.66 -9.00 -21.59
CA ASP A 228 -1.99 -8.24 -20.39
C ASP A 228 -1.93 -6.73 -20.71
N ILE A 229 -2.71 -5.90 -20.02
CA ILE A 229 -2.61 -4.43 -20.05
C ILE A 229 -2.56 -3.81 -18.63
N LEU A 230 -1.77 -2.75 -18.46
CA LEU A 230 -1.90 -1.79 -17.36
C LEU A 230 -2.03 -0.38 -17.95
N ALA A 231 -3.20 0.26 -17.80
CA ALA A 231 -3.54 1.51 -18.46
C ALA A 231 -4.09 2.57 -17.51
N PHE A 232 -3.61 3.81 -17.61
CA PHE A 232 -4.29 4.97 -17.03
C PHE A 232 -5.05 5.72 -18.13
N LEU A 233 -6.37 5.87 -17.97
CA LEU A 233 -7.21 6.56 -18.93
C LEU A 233 -7.88 7.77 -18.26
N PRO A 234 -7.45 9.02 -18.56
CA PRO A 234 -8.08 10.19 -17.98
C PRO A 234 -9.55 10.34 -18.41
N ASP A 235 -10.36 10.93 -17.53
CA ASP A 235 -11.76 11.21 -17.82
C ASP A 235 -11.91 12.15 -19.03
N GLY A 236 -12.79 11.77 -19.95
CA GLY A 236 -13.07 12.54 -21.18
C GLY A 236 -12.01 12.42 -22.27
N TRP A 237 -10.99 11.56 -22.09
CA TRP A 237 -10.04 11.21 -23.14
C TRP A 237 -10.30 9.79 -23.64
N ASP A 238 -10.53 9.63 -24.94
CA ASP A 238 -10.78 8.34 -25.57
C ASP A 238 -9.55 7.79 -26.31
N GLY A 239 -8.54 8.64 -26.54
CA GLY A 239 -7.41 8.36 -27.41
C GLY A 239 -7.79 8.25 -28.88
N ASN A 240 -6.82 7.82 -29.69
CA ASN A 240 -6.97 7.58 -31.11
C ASN A 240 -6.91 6.09 -31.47
N GLU A 241 -6.87 5.81 -32.77
CA GLU A 241 -6.90 4.47 -33.33
C GLU A 241 -5.74 3.60 -32.82
N VAL A 242 -6.09 2.37 -32.40
CA VAL A 242 -5.14 1.30 -32.09
C VAL A 242 -5.32 0.21 -33.15
N THR A 243 -4.21 -0.23 -33.74
CA THR A 243 -4.19 -1.32 -34.71
C THR A 243 -3.40 -2.50 -34.16
N MET A 244 -4.03 -3.67 -34.12
CA MET A 244 -3.38 -4.96 -33.93
C MET A 244 -3.15 -5.62 -35.29
N PHE A 245 -1.93 -6.09 -35.51
CA PHE A 245 -1.48 -6.70 -36.76
C PHE A 245 -0.81 -8.05 -36.47
N VAL A 246 -1.24 -9.10 -37.16
CA VAL A 246 -0.59 -10.40 -37.19
C VAL A 246 -0.21 -10.74 -38.62
N SER A 247 1.03 -11.17 -38.83
CA SER A 247 1.50 -11.82 -40.05
C SER A 247 2.14 -13.15 -39.67
N VAL A 248 1.54 -14.28 -40.08
CA VAL A 248 2.07 -15.62 -39.82
C VAL A 248 2.05 -16.42 -41.13
N GLY A 249 3.22 -16.73 -41.67
CA GLY A 249 3.35 -17.24 -43.04
C GLY A 249 2.71 -16.27 -44.05
N ASP A 250 1.76 -16.76 -44.84
CA ASP A 250 1.00 -15.94 -45.80
C ASP A 250 -0.30 -15.35 -45.20
N ALA A 251 -0.62 -15.68 -43.94
CA ALA A 251 -1.83 -15.21 -43.28
C ALA A 251 -1.59 -13.84 -42.63
N ILE A 252 -2.29 -12.82 -43.11
CA ILE A 252 -2.31 -11.48 -42.52
C ILE A 252 -3.67 -11.24 -41.86
N ARG A 253 -3.67 -10.75 -40.63
CA ARG A 253 -4.86 -10.33 -39.89
C ARG A 253 -4.64 -8.95 -39.29
N VAL A 254 -5.66 -8.13 -39.39
CA VAL A 254 -5.64 -6.76 -38.86
C VAL A 254 -6.94 -6.53 -38.12
N SER A 255 -6.83 -6.02 -36.90
CA SER A 255 -7.95 -5.53 -36.10
C SER A 255 -7.67 -4.09 -35.72
N THR A 256 -8.66 -3.22 -35.92
CA THR A 256 -8.57 -1.78 -35.68
C THR A 256 -9.63 -1.37 -34.68
N PHE A 257 -9.22 -0.61 -33.68
CA PHE A 257 -10.07 0.00 -32.67
C PHE A 257 -10.04 1.50 -32.92
N SER A 258 -11.21 2.14 -33.02
CA SER A 258 -11.32 3.56 -33.36
C SER A 258 -10.73 4.49 -32.29
N SER A 259 -10.54 3.97 -31.08
CA SER A 259 -10.00 4.70 -29.93
C SER A 259 -9.26 3.76 -28.97
N VAL A 260 -8.45 4.33 -28.09
CA VAL A 260 -7.83 3.60 -26.97
C VAL A 260 -8.89 3.07 -26.02
N ARG A 261 -9.97 3.83 -25.80
CA ARG A 261 -11.07 3.39 -24.94
C ARG A 261 -11.72 2.12 -25.48
N GLU A 262 -12.02 2.09 -26.79
CA GLU A 262 -12.57 0.90 -27.44
C GLU A 262 -11.58 -0.27 -27.39
N PHE A 263 -10.27 0.01 -27.55
CA PHE A 263 -9.25 -1.03 -27.37
C PHE A 263 -9.23 -1.60 -25.94
N LEU A 264 -9.39 -0.76 -24.91
CA LEU A 264 -9.46 -1.19 -23.52
C LEU A 264 -10.71 -1.99 -23.21
N GLU A 265 -11.84 -1.69 -23.86
CA GLU A 265 -13.09 -2.44 -23.74
C GLU A 265 -12.97 -3.88 -24.25
N ALA A 266 -11.99 -4.18 -25.10
CA ALA A 266 -11.70 -5.54 -25.53
C ALA A 266 -11.04 -6.39 -24.43
N PHE A 267 -10.42 -5.77 -23.42
CA PHE A 267 -9.78 -6.49 -22.32
C PHE A 267 -10.79 -6.87 -21.25
N GLU A 268 -10.68 -8.09 -20.74
CA GLU A 268 -11.32 -8.47 -19.48
C GLU A 268 -10.56 -7.77 -18.35
N LEU A 269 -11.09 -6.64 -17.88
CA LEU A 269 -10.52 -5.91 -16.77
C LEU A 269 -10.64 -6.76 -15.49
N GLU A 270 -9.54 -6.84 -14.74
CA GLU A 270 -9.55 -7.55 -13.46
C GLU A 270 -10.55 -6.85 -12.53
N ALA A 271 -11.49 -7.59 -11.94
CA ALA A 271 -12.43 -7.07 -10.95
C ALA A 271 -12.17 -7.72 -9.59
N GLU A 272 -12.23 -6.93 -8.52
CA GLU A 272 -12.18 -7.46 -7.15
C GLU A 272 -13.57 -7.37 -6.50
N HIS A 273 -13.95 -8.46 -5.83
CA HIS A 273 -15.13 -8.46 -4.98
C HIS A 273 -14.79 -7.75 -3.66
N GLU A 274 -15.08 -6.46 -3.61
CA GLU A 274 -14.97 -5.68 -2.37
C GLU A 274 -16.26 -5.83 -1.55
N GLY A 275 -16.43 -6.99 -0.91
CA GLY A 275 -17.44 -7.21 0.14
C GLY A 275 -18.85 -6.66 -0.13
N GLY A 276 -19.55 -7.17 -1.15
CA GLY A 276 -20.91 -6.79 -1.54
C GLY A 276 -21.22 -7.22 -2.98
N ASP A 277 -22.43 -6.98 -3.48
CA ASP A 277 -22.82 -7.20 -4.89
C ASP A 277 -22.20 -6.16 -5.87
N GLU A 278 -21.37 -5.25 -5.38
CA GLU A 278 -20.74 -4.19 -6.18
C GLU A 278 -19.41 -4.67 -6.75
N MET A 279 -19.37 -4.87 -8.08
CA MET A 279 -18.14 -5.16 -8.82
C MET A 279 -17.34 -3.86 -8.99
N ARG A 280 -16.12 -3.81 -8.46
CA ARG A 280 -15.16 -2.75 -8.76
C ARG A 280 -14.00 -3.30 -9.57
N PHE A 281 -13.62 -2.57 -10.62
CA PHE A 281 -12.39 -2.87 -11.34
C PHE A 281 -11.20 -2.72 -10.41
N LYS A 282 -10.33 -3.72 -10.42
CA LYS A 282 -9.07 -3.70 -9.71
C LYS A 282 -8.22 -2.59 -10.29
N THR A 283 -8.00 -1.57 -9.49
CA THR A 283 -7.11 -0.47 -9.82
C THR A 283 -5.78 -0.68 -9.11
N VAL A 284 -4.69 -0.40 -9.82
CA VAL A 284 -3.34 -0.40 -9.25
C VAL A 284 -2.93 1.05 -9.07
N GLU A 285 -2.70 1.47 -7.84
CA GLU A 285 -2.15 2.80 -7.57
C GLU A 285 -0.63 2.77 -7.80
N LEU A 286 -0.14 3.59 -8.73
CA LEU A 286 1.30 3.79 -8.99
C LEU A 286 1.57 5.29 -9.11
N GLY A 287 2.50 5.83 -8.32
CA GLY A 287 2.85 7.26 -8.38
C GLY A 287 1.67 8.22 -8.11
N GLY A 288 0.66 7.78 -7.36
CA GLY A 288 -0.56 8.56 -7.08
C GLY A 288 -1.64 8.51 -8.17
N ASN A 289 -1.43 7.74 -9.24
CA ASN A 289 -2.42 7.52 -10.31
C ASN A 289 -3.03 6.12 -10.21
N LEU A 290 -4.31 5.98 -10.55
CA LEU A 290 -5.02 4.70 -10.58
C LEU A 290 -5.02 4.10 -11.98
N TYR A 291 -4.39 2.94 -12.12
CA TYR A 291 -4.30 2.21 -13.39
C TYR A 291 -5.31 1.06 -13.43
N LEU A 292 -5.94 0.84 -14.57
CA LEU A 292 -6.74 -0.34 -14.87
C LEU A 292 -5.82 -1.47 -15.33
N SER A 293 -5.96 -2.65 -14.72
CA SER A 293 -5.32 -3.87 -15.21
C SER A 293 -6.33 -4.76 -15.92
N GLY A 294 -5.94 -5.37 -17.03
CA GLY A 294 -6.81 -6.29 -17.76
C GLY A 294 -6.04 -7.32 -18.58
N ARG A 295 -6.78 -8.27 -19.13
CA ARG A 295 -6.25 -9.33 -20.00
C ARG A 295 -7.13 -9.54 -21.22
N LEU A 296 -6.52 -9.59 -22.40
CA LEU A 296 -7.12 -10.01 -23.65
C LEU A 296 -6.60 -11.41 -24.00
N VAL A 297 -7.41 -12.45 -23.79
CA VAL A 297 -7.03 -13.85 -24.08
C VAL A 297 -7.24 -14.15 -25.57
N PHE A 298 -6.35 -14.95 -26.16
CA PHE A 298 -6.50 -15.49 -27.51
C PHE A 298 -6.75 -17.01 -27.49
N PRO A 299 -7.48 -17.55 -28.48
CA PRO A 299 -8.20 -16.83 -29.53
C PRO A 299 -9.43 -16.06 -28.98
N ASN A 300 -9.84 -15.01 -29.69
CA ASN A 300 -11.01 -14.18 -29.35
C ASN A 300 -11.73 -13.69 -30.63
N GLU A 301 -12.72 -12.82 -30.49
CA GLU A 301 -13.49 -12.28 -31.62
C GLU A 301 -12.64 -11.50 -32.64
N TYR A 302 -11.55 -10.87 -32.19
CA TYR A 302 -10.62 -10.11 -33.03
C TYR A 302 -9.61 -11.03 -33.73
N PHE A 303 -9.19 -12.11 -33.05
CA PHE A 303 -8.25 -13.11 -33.55
C PHE A 303 -8.78 -14.52 -33.22
N PRO A 304 -9.65 -15.09 -34.07
CA PRO A 304 -10.39 -16.32 -33.76
C PRO A 304 -9.54 -17.59 -33.82
N ASP A 305 -8.31 -17.51 -34.33
CA ASP A 305 -7.38 -18.63 -34.38
C ASP A 305 -6.17 -18.35 -33.49
N PRO A 306 -5.54 -19.39 -32.91
CA PRO A 306 -4.31 -19.25 -32.14
C PRO A 306 -3.23 -18.52 -32.94
N ILE A 307 -2.61 -17.53 -32.31
CA ILE A 307 -1.49 -16.78 -32.91
C ILE A 307 -0.20 -17.55 -32.60
N ILE A 308 0.29 -18.30 -33.59
CA ILE A 308 1.51 -19.10 -33.44
C ILE A 308 2.59 -18.56 -34.37
N ILE A 309 3.58 -17.90 -33.80
CA ILE A 309 4.74 -17.33 -34.50
C ILE A 309 5.80 -18.43 -34.67
N LYS A 310 6.11 -18.82 -35.90
CA LYS A 310 7.02 -19.94 -36.22
C LYS A 310 8.22 -19.53 -37.07
N GLY A 311 8.05 -18.55 -37.95
CA GLY A 311 9.03 -18.11 -38.92
C GLY A 311 9.68 -16.79 -38.56
N VAL A 312 10.87 -16.54 -39.10
CA VAL A 312 11.60 -15.26 -38.95
C VAL A 312 10.89 -14.04 -39.53
N ASN A 313 9.88 -14.27 -40.39
CA ASN A 313 9.04 -13.23 -40.97
C ASN A 313 7.67 -13.14 -40.30
N ASP A 314 7.40 -14.00 -39.31
CA ASP A 314 6.15 -13.96 -38.56
C ASP A 314 6.25 -12.84 -37.52
N VAL A 315 5.24 -11.97 -37.49
CA VAL A 315 5.20 -10.77 -36.66
C VAL A 315 3.82 -10.62 -36.02
N PHE A 316 3.81 -10.41 -34.71
CA PHE A 316 2.68 -9.82 -34.01
C PHE A 316 3.05 -8.39 -33.62
N ARG A 317 2.19 -7.43 -33.96
CA ARG A 317 2.43 -6.02 -33.72
C ARG A 317 1.19 -5.32 -33.20
N ILE A 318 1.39 -4.38 -32.28
CA ILE A 318 0.37 -3.41 -31.91
C ILE A 318 0.93 -2.00 -32.11
N SER A 319 0.13 -1.13 -32.73
CA SER A 319 0.49 0.27 -33.01
C SER A 319 -0.64 1.21 -32.64
N TYR A 320 -0.26 2.35 -32.05
CA TYR A 320 -1.14 3.48 -31.75
C TYR A 320 -0.84 4.62 -32.75
N ALA A 321 -1.87 5.23 -33.33
CA ALA A 321 -1.71 6.33 -34.28
C ALA A 321 -2.32 7.62 -33.72
N ASP A 322 -1.50 8.61 -33.38
CA ASP A 322 -1.98 9.92 -32.94
C ASP A 322 -1.42 11.10 -33.74
N GLU A 323 -2.26 11.66 -34.61
CA GLU A 323 -1.93 12.84 -35.42
C GLU A 323 -1.97 14.16 -34.63
N ARG A 324 -2.64 14.20 -33.45
CA ARG A 324 -2.90 15.44 -32.69
C ARG A 324 -1.76 15.88 -31.78
N PHE A 325 -0.78 15.02 -31.49
CA PHE A 325 0.40 15.38 -30.68
C PHE A 325 1.54 16.02 -31.47
N LEU A 326 1.33 16.37 -32.75
CA LEU A 326 2.30 17.08 -33.60
C LEU A 326 2.32 18.62 -33.39
N GLY A 327 1.63 19.14 -32.37
CA GLY A 327 1.51 20.58 -32.10
C GLY A 327 2.18 21.02 -30.80
N GLU A 328 3.06 22.01 -30.90
CA GLU A 328 3.75 22.67 -29.78
C GLU A 328 2.75 23.17 -28.71
N ASN A 329 2.86 22.65 -27.48
CA ASN A 329 2.18 23.09 -26.25
C ASN A 329 0.76 22.56 -25.94
N GLY A 330 0.49 21.28 -26.18
CA GLY A 330 -0.65 20.57 -25.55
C GLY A 330 -0.25 20.04 -24.16
N ASN A 331 -1.16 20.13 -23.17
CA ASN A 331 -0.98 19.48 -21.87
C ASN A 331 -0.59 18.01 -22.08
N GLU A 332 0.54 17.57 -21.51
CA GLU A 332 0.95 16.17 -21.53
C GLU A 332 -0.08 15.35 -20.77
N ILE A 333 -0.91 14.62 -21.51
CA ILE A 333 -1.74 13.57 -20.96
C ILE A 333 -0.84 12.34 -20.88
N GLU A 334 -0.40 11.96 -19.67
CA GLU A 334 0.38 10.75 -19.44
C GLU A 334 -0.52 9.51 -19.60
N PHE A 335 -0.53 8.94 -20.80
CA PHE A 335 -1.12 7.64 -21.10
C PHE A 335 -0.05 6.55 -21.07
N ILE A 336 -0.05 5.74 -20.02
CA ILE A 336 0.92 4.65 -19.89
C ILE A 336 0.18 3.34 -20.09
N VAL A 337 0.54 2.63 -21.16
CA VAL A 337 0.10 1.26 -21.43
C VAL A 337 1.27 0.33 -21.31
N TYR A 338 1.22 -0.58 -20.36
CA TYR A 338 2.12 -1.70 -20.32
C TYR A 338 1.42 -2.91 -20.89
N MET A 339 2.00 -3.51 -21.93
CA MET A 339 1.47 -4.71 -22.55
C MET A 339 2.47 -5.84 -22.47
N LYS A 340 1.95 -7.06 -22.31
CA LYS A 340 2.74 -8.27 -22.24
C LYS A 340 2.06 -9.37 -23.01
N VAL A 341 2.82 -10.01 -23.89
CA VAL A 341 2.42 -11.24 -24.56
C VAL A 341 2.69 -12.43 -23.62
N ILE A 342 1.67 -13.24 -23.35
CA ILE A 342 1.77 -14.49 -22.59
C ILE A 342 1.73 -15.65 -23.58
N ASN A 343 2.60 -16.65 -23.39
CA ASN A 343 2.66 -17.87 -24.20
C ASN A 343 1.63 -18.92 -23.77
#